data_AF-A0A9W9IIY4-F1
#
_entry.id   AF-A0A9W9IIY4-F1
#
_cell.length_a   1.000
_cell.length_b   1.000
_cell.length_c   1.000
_cell.angle_alpha   90.00
_cell.angle_beta   90.00
_cell.angle_gamma   90.00
#
_symmetry.space_group_name_H-M   'P 1'
#
loop_
_entity.id
_entity.type
_entity.pdbx_description
1 polymer ?
#
loop_
_entity_poly.entity_id
_entity_poly.type
_entity_poly.pdbx_seq_one_letter_code
_entity_poly.pdbx_strand_id
1 'polypeptide(L)'
;MGLTKSIGSNYSSKRKSMRQKQCRRKTNLMKKAYEYSKMCDADVYVGIRLRETGQLYILSSDSSGFWSFLTSQLVSYYPAPNFITDRDLEKAMDNIKVAIEQ
;
A
#
# COMPACT_ATOMS: atom_id res chain seq x y z
N MET A 1 -45.58 17.29 -2.95
CA MET A 1 -44.22 17.86 -2.83
C MET A 1 -43.21 16.70 -2.93
N GLY A 2 -42.61 16.53 -4.11
CA GLY A 2 -41.66 15.44 -4.36
C GLY A 2 -40.28 15.76 -3.82
N LEU A 3 -39.73 14.87 -3.01
CA LEU A 3 -38.34 14.93 -2.54
C LEU A 3 -37.41 14.59 -3.70
N THR A 4 -36.57 15.54 -4.10
CA THR A 4 -35.55 15.36 -5.13
C THR A 4 -34.41 14.51 -4.59
N LYS A 5 -34.19 13.33 -5.19
CA LYS A 5 -33.05 12.46 -4.84
C LYS A 5 -31.75 13.13 -5.30
N SER A 6 -30.84 13.36 -4.36
CA SER A 6 -29.56 14.03 -4.56
C SER A 6 -28.59 13.18 -5.39
N ILE A 7 -28.41 13.57 -6.65
CA ILE A 7 -27.48 12.97 -7.62
C ILE A 7 -26.00 13.02 -7.12
N GLY A 8 -25.67 13.93 -6.21
CA GLY A 8 -24.32 14.08 -5.63
C GLY A 8 -23.86 12.95 -4.69
N SER A 9 -24.78 12.15 -4.15
CA SER A 9 -24.46 11.13 -3.13
C SER A 9 -23.75 9.89 -3.71
N ASN A 10 -24.22 9.38 -4.86
CA ASN A 10 -23.76 8.14 -5.49
C ASN A 10 -22.37 8.24 -6.15
N TYR A 11 -21.98 9.42 -6.62
CA TYR A 11 -20.66 9.62 -7.22
C TYR A 11 -19.56 9.64 -6.15
N SER A 12 -19.85 10.23 -4.99
CA SER A 12 -18.94 10.26 -3.84
C SER A 12 -18.73 8.86 -3.25
N SER A 13 -19.78 8.03 -3.18
CA SER A 13 -19.70 6.65 -2.66
C SER A 13 -18.92 5.72 -3.59
N LYS A 14 -19.07 5.88 -4.91
CA LYS A 14 -18.26 5.14 -5.90
C LYS A 14 -16.78 5.50 -5.82
N ARG A 15 -16.43 6.79 -5.68
CA ARG A 15 -15.03 7.23 -5.49
C ARG A 15 -14.44 6.68 -4.19
N LYS A 16 -15.20 6.73 -3.08
CA LYS A 16 -14.79 6.14 -1.80
C LYS A 16 -14.54 4.64 -1.91
N SER A 17 -15.44 3.89 -2.55
CA SER A 17 -15.29 2.44 -2.71
C SER A 17 -14.10 2.07 -3.61
N MET A 18 -13.82 2.87 -4.65
CA MET A 18 -12.65 2.68 -5.49
C MET A 18 -11.34 2.96 -4.73
N ARG A 19 -11.29 4.05 -3.94
CA ARG A 19 -10.13 4.34 -3.08
C ARG A 19 -9.89 3.21 -2.08
N GLN A 20 -10.93 2.67 -1.45
CA GLN A 20 -10.82 1.51 -0.57
C GLN A 20 -10.29 0.27 -1.29
N LYS A 21 -10.78 -0.02 -2.50
CA LYS A 21 -10.26 -1.12 -3.33
C LYS A 21 -8.78 -0.93 -3.67
N GLN A 22 -8.37 0.28 -4.02
CA GLN A 22 -6.97 0.61 -4.29
C GLN A 22 -6.10 0.40 -3.05
N CYS A 23 -6.52 0.92 -1.89
CA CYS A 23 -5.81 0.72 -0.62
C CYS A 23 -5.65 -0.78 -0.31
N ARG A 24 -6.74 -1.56 -0.38
CA ARG A 24 -6.68 -3.02 -0.13
C ARG A 24 -5.73 -3.74 -1.08
N ARG A 25 -5.78 -3.44 -2.39
CA ARG A 25 -4.87 -4.06 -3.38
C ARG A 25 -3.41 -3.71 -3.12
N LYS A 26 -3.13 -2.44 -2.79
CA LYS A 26 -1.78 -1.98 -2.42
C LYS A 26 -1.26 -2.76 -1.20
N THR A 27 -2.04 -2.81 -0.13
CA THR A 27 -1.65 -3.50 1.11
C THR A 27 -1.46 -5.00 0.88
N ASN A 28 -2.36 -5.66 0.15
CA ASN A 28 -2.25 -7.09 -0.15
C ASN A 28 -1.02 -7.41 -1.00
N LEU A 29 -0.68 -6.55 -1.97
CA LEU A 29 0.52 -6.71 -2.78
C LEU A 29 1.79 -6.64 -1.91
N MET A 30 1.90 -5.62 -1.06
CA MET A 30 3.04 -5.47 -0.15
C MET A 30 3.15 -6.66 0.81
N LYS A 31 2.02 -7.15 1.34
CA LYS A 31 1.97 -8.34 2.18
C LYS A 31 2.49 -9.59 1.45
N LYS A 32 2.05 -9.82 0.21
CA LYS A 32 2.51 -10.98 -0.58
C LYS A 32 3.99 -10.91 -0.91
N ALA A 33 4.51 -9.72 -1.19
CA ALA A 33 5.93 -9.50 -1.41
C ALA A 33 6.77 -9.82 -0.16
N TYR A 34 6.32 -9.38 1.02
CA TYR A 34 6.96 -9.72 2.29
C TYR A 34 6.89 -11.22 2.61
N GLU A 35 5.71 -11.84 2.47
CA GLU A 35 5.53 -13.28 2.67
C GLU A 35 6.49 -14.08 1.77
N TYR A 36 6.62 -13.70 0.49
CA TYR A 36 7.53 -14.34 -0.45
C TYR A 36 9.01 -14.18 -0.03
N SER A 37 9.41 -12.97 0.37
CA SER A 37 10.76 -12.72 0.88
C SER A 37 11.12 -13.68 2.02
N LYS A 38 10.21 -13.87 2.99
CA LYS A 38 10.43 -14.80 4.12
C LYS A 38 10.38 -16.27 3.72
N MET A 39 9.45 -16.67 2.84
CA MET A 39 9.32 -18.08 2.43
C MET A 39 10.48 -18.56 1.57
N CYS A 40 11.05 -17.68 0.76
CA CYS A 40 12.07 -18.03 -0.23
C CYS A 40 13.46 -17.48 0.08
N ASP A 41 13.64 -16.84 1.25
CA ASP A 41 14.87 -16.13 1.62
C ASP A 41 15.37 -15.20 0.49
N ALA A 42 14.43 -14.41 -0.04
CA ALA A 42 14.65 -13.60 -1.23
C ALA A 42 14.67 -12.10 -0.89
N ASP A 43 15.63 -11.38 -1.46
CA ASP A 43 15.67 -9.91 -1.42
C ASP A 43 14.59 -9.32 -2.34
N VAL A 44 13.52 -8.78 -1.75
CA VAL A 44 12.36 -8.29 -2.50
C VAL A 44 12.22 -6.77 -2.38
N TYR A 45 12.00 -6.10 -3.51
CA TYR A 45 11.70 -4.68 -3.57
C TYR A 45 10.39 -4.42 -4.31
N VAL A 46 9.51 -3.61 -3.72
CA VAL A 46 8.26 -3.17 -4.36
C VAL A 46 8.12 -1.66 -4.29
N GLY A 47 8.21 -1.01 -5.44
CA GLY A 47 7.93 0.42 -5.62
C GLY A 47 6.58 0.65 -6.33
N ILE A 48 5.69 1.43 -5.71
CA ILE A 48 4.39 1.78 -6.28
C ILE A 48 4.26 3.29 -6.39
N ARG A 49 4.24 3.82 -7.61
CA ARG A 49 3.93 5.24 -7.88
C ARG A 49 2.46 5.40 -8.29
N LEU A 50 1.69 6.11 -7.48
CA LEU A 50 0.36 6.56 -7.89
C LEU A 50 0.51 7.68 -8.91
N ARG A 51 0.14 7.41 -10.16
CA ARG A 51 0.30 8.38 -11.26
C ARG A 51 -0.49 9.67 -11.04
N GLU A 52 -1.65 9.57 -10.40
CA GLU A 52 -2.53 10.70 -10.13
C GLU A 52 -1.93 11.68 -9.11
N THR A 53 -1.29 11.18 -8.05
CA THR A 53 -0.77 12.02 -6.96
C THR A 53 0.76 12.16 -6.98
N GLY A 54 1.43 11.41 -7.84
CA GLY A 54 2.88 11.22 -7.79
C GLY A 54 3.36 10.41 -6.58
N GLN A 55 2.49 10.08 -5.61
CA GLN A 55 2.88 9.47 -4.35
C GLN A 55 3.55 8.12 -4.57
N LEU A 56 4.73 7.96 -3.98
CA LEU A 56 5.49 6.72 -3.98
C LEU A 56 5.29 5.95 -2.67
N TYR A 57 5.09 4.64 -2.77
CA TYR A 57 5.12 3.69 -1.66
C TYR A 57 6.20 2.65 -1.94
N ILE A 58 7.02 2.38 -0.94
CA ILE A 58 8.18 1.50 -1.08
C ILE A 58 8.12 0.46 0.02
N LEU A 59 8.27 -0.81 -0.36
CA LEU A 59 8.64 -1.90 0.51
C LEU A 59 10.03 -2.38 0.12
N SER A 60 10.93 -2.49 1.10
CA SER A 60 12.23 -3.12 0.95
C SER A 60 12.33 -4.24 1.98
N SER A 61 12.32 -5.49 1.51
CA SER A 61 12.55 -6.68 2.33
C SER A 61 13.84 -7.33 1.84
N ASP A 62 14.94 -6.62 2.06
CA ASP A 62 16.30 -7.01 1.69
C ASP A 62 17.23 -6.84 2.89
N SER A 63 17.63 -7.97 3.48
CA SER A 63 18.58 -7.96 4.61
C SER A 63 20.00 -7.64 4.14
N SER A 64 20.30 -7.89 2.86
CA SER A 64 21.59 -7.66 2.22
C SER A 64 21.84 -6.20 1.85
N GLY A 65 20.77 -5.37 1.80
CA GLY A 65 20.84 -4.01 1.26
C GLY A 65 21.07 -3.96 -0.25
N PHE A 66 20.86 -5.06 -0.98
CA PHE A 66 21.05 -5.13 -2.44
C PHE A 66 20.28 -4.04 -3.19
N TRP A 67 19.10 -3.63 -2.70
CA TRP A 67 18.27 -2.60 -3.33
C TRP A 67 18.49 -1.19 -2.76
N SER A 68 19.47 -1.00 -1.87
CA SER A 68 19.77 0.29 -1.22
C SER A 68 20.11 1.43 -2.21
N PHE A 69 20.63 1.10 -3.40
CA PHE A 69 20.90 2.09 -4.43
C PHE A 69 19.60 2.71 -4.98
N LEU A 70 18.50 1.95 -5.06
CA LEU A 70 17.21 2.45 -5.52
C LEU A 70 16.60 3.39 -4.48
N THR A 71 16.65 3.02 -3.20
CA THR A 71 16.11 3.87 -2.12
C THR A 71 16.86 5.20 -2.03
N SER A 72 18.18 5.17 -2.23
CA SER A 72 19.03 6.37 -2.25
C SER A 72 18.64 7.35 -3.36
N GLN A 73 18.32 6.86 -4.55
CA GLN A 73 17.86 7.70 -5.67
C GLN A 73 16.47 8.30 -5.44
N LEU A 74 15.65 7.65 -4.61
CA LEU A 74 14.26 8.04 -4.37
C LEU A 74 14.09 8.93 -3.15
N VAL A 75 15.12 9.08 -2.31
CA VAL A 75 15.04 9.87 -1.07
C VAL A 75 14.69 11.34 -1.32
N SER A 76 15.10 11.88 -2.47
CA SER A 76 14.82 13.26 -2.89
C SER A 76 13.56 13.42 -3.75
N TYR A 77 12.78 12.35 -3.94
CA TYR A 77 11.58 12.38 -4.77
C TYR A 77 10.45 13.17 -4.09
N TYR A 78 9.64 13.88 -4.89
CA TYR A 78 8.48 14.63 -4.41
C TYR A 78 7.17 14.14 -5.07
N PRO A 79 6.09 13.90 -4.30
CA PRO A 79 5.98 13.96 -2.84
C PRO A 79 6.86 12.92 -2.12
N ALA A 80 7.19 13.19 -0.85
CA ALA A 80 8.05 12.33 -0.05
C ALA A 80 7.58 10.86 -0.10
N PRO A 81 8.47 9.90 -0.43
CA PRO A 81 8.10 8.49 -0.48
C PRO A 81 7.64 7.97 0.88
N ASN A 82 6.63 7.11 0.88
CA ASN A 82 6.21 6.37 2.06
C ASN A 82 6.94 5.03 2.10
N PHE A 83 7.95 4.93 2.94
CA PHE A 83 8.65 3.68 3.21
C PHE A 83 7.84 2.83 4.19
N ILE A 84 7.61 1.58 3.82
CA ILE A 84 6.92 0.59 4.64
C ILE A 84 8.00 -0.28 5.26
N THR A 85 8.06 -0.27 6.60
CA THR A 85 8.97 -1.12 7.35
C THR A 85 8.34 -2.48 7.63
N ASP A 86 9.15 -3.47 7.97
CA ASP A 86 8.68 -4.78 8.43
C ASP A 86 7.68 -4.64 9.59
N ARG A 87 7.90 -3.70 10.52
CA ARG A 87 6.98 -3.42 11.64
C ARG A 87 5.62 -2.91 11.18
N ASP A 88 5.58 -2.12 10.10
CA ASP A 88 4.32 -1.63 9.53
C ASP A 88 3.52 -2.76 8.88
N LEU A 89 4.23 -3.74 8.30
CA LEU A 89 3.61 -4.94 7.75
C LEU A 89 3.13 -5.90 8.83
N GLU A 90 3.92 -6.13 9.88
CA GLU A 90 3.53 -6.97 11.02
C GLU A 90 2.26 -6.43 11.69
N LYS A 91 2.22 -5.12 11.98
CA LYS A 91 1.01 -4.46 12.48
C LYS A 91 -0.17 -4.61 11.52
N ALA A 92 0.04 -4.52 10.21
CA ALA A 92 -1.01 -4.74 9.22
C ALA A 92 -1.49 -6.20 9.18
N MET A 93 -0.61 -7.17 9.46
CA MET A 93 -0.94 -8.59 9.52
C MET A 93 -1.77 -8.94 10.75
N ASP A 94 -1.47 -8.33 11.91
CA ASP A 94 -2.22 -8.57 13.14
C ASP A 94 -3.63 -8.00 13.10
N ASN A 95 -3.81 -6.81 12.51
CA ASN A 95 -5.14 -6.22 12.30
C ASN A 95 -6.06 -7.07 11.40
N ILE A 96 -5.50 -7.92 10.53
CA ILE A 96 -6.27 -8.83 9.67
C ILE A 96 -6.67 -10.10 10.42
N LYS A 97 -5.82 -10.63 11.31
CA LYS A 97 -6.18 -11.80 12.14
C LYS A 97 -7.36 -11.47 13.04
N VAL A 98 -7.34 -10.30 13.67
CA VAL A 98 -8.44 -9.80 14.51
C VAL A 98 -9.75 -9.63 13.72
N ALA A 99 -9.69 -9.30 12.43
CA ALA A 99 -10.87 -9.13 11.58
C ALA A 99 -11.44 -10.43 10.99
N ILE A 100 -10.73 -11.56 11.11
CA ILE A 100 -11.20 -12.89 10.66
C ILE A 100 -11.81 -13.68 11.84
N GLU A 101 -11.53 -13.26 13.08
CA GLU A 101 -12.06 -13.87 14.31
C GLU A 101 -13.27 -13.12 14.92
N GLN A 102 -13.90 -12.18 14.19
CA GLN A 102 -15.12 -11.46 14.59
C GLN A 102 -16.28 -11.69 13.61
#